data_AF-A0A2P5LS90-F1
#
_entry.id   AF-A0A2P5LS90-F1
#
_cell.length_a   1.000
_cell.length_b   1.000
_cell.length_c   1.000
_cell.angle_alpha   90.00
_cell.angle_beta   90.00
_cell.angle_gamma   90.00
#
_symmetry.space_group_name_H-M   'P 1'
#
loop_
_entity.id
_entity.type
_entity.pdbx_description
1 polymer ?
#
loop_
_entity_poly.entity_id
_entity_poly.type
_entity_poly.pdbx_seq_one_letter_code
_entity_poly.pdbx_strand_id
1 'polypeptide(L)'
;MAKAILHMLSTLKHMSPFDVNMALDAGYDAAIPYTNVTLDEVTALVQDAMFSRAPSAALRTGIFFAGRDAVLALDMMDAAKKALLKPFEVSLFADPYGSFTTAGAMVACVEKILREKKQRELKG
;
A
#
# COMPACT_ATOMS: atom_id res chain seq x y z
N MET A 1 20.67 5.27 -9.72
CA MET A 1 19.46 5.56 -8.92
C MET A 1 19.20 4.41 -7.97
N ALA A 2 18.66 4.69 -6.78
CA ALA A 2 18.33 3.65 -5.82
C ALA A 2 17.09 2.83 -6.29
N LYS A 3 17.14 1.52 -6.09
CA LYS A 3 16.06 0.59 -6.48
C LYS A 3 14.75 0.92 -5.74
N ALA A 4 13.62 0.89 -6.46
CA ALA A 4 12.29 0.95 -5.88
C ALA A 4 11.91 -0.42 -5.31
N ILE A 5 11.72 -0.50 -4.00
CA ILE A 5 11.37 -1.75 -3.32
C ILE A 5 10.01 -1.58 -2.68
N LEU A 6 9.11 -2.53 -2.92
CA LEU A 6 7.83 -2.62 -2.25
C LEU A 6 7.85 -3.79 -1.26
N HIS A 7 7.81 -3.51 0.04
CA HIS A 7 7.59 -4.53 1.07
C HIS A 7 6.08 -4.74 1.22
N MET A 8 5.61 -5.97 0.98
CA MET A 8 4.19 -6.31 0.96
C MET A 8 3.87 -7.16 2.19
N LEU A 9 3.23 -6.55 3.18
CA LEU A 9 2.88 -7.17 4.46
C LEU A 9 1.45 -7.70 4.35
N SER A 10 1.31 -9.02 4.35
CA SER A 10 0.02 -9.71 4.26
C SER A 10 -0.30 -10.44 5.55
N THR A 11 -1.53 -10.28 6.02
CA THR A 11 -2.11 -11.09 7.10
C THR A 11 -2.42 -12.53 6.68
N LEU A 12 -2.26 -12.86 5.40
CA LEU A 12 -2.59 -14.17 4.84
C LEU A 12 -1.36 -15.04 4.67
N LYS A 13 -1.60 -16.35 4.57
CA LYS A 13 -0.59 -17.36 4.31
C LYS A 13 0.18 -17.14 3.01
N HIS A 14 -0.44 -16.50 2.03
CA HIS A 14 0.13 -16.23 0.73
C HIS A 14 -0.13 -14.78 0.34
N MET A 15 0.89 -14.14 -0.22
CA MET A 15 0.73 -12.87 -0.91
C MET A 15 -0.02 -13.10 -2.23
N SER A 16 -0.98 -12.23 -2.54
CA SER A 16 -1.71 -12.25 -3.80
C SER A 16 -0.75 -12.12 -4.99
N PRO A 17 -0.72 -13.09 -5.92
CA PRO A 17 0.05 -12.96 -7.15
C PRO A 17 -0.40 -11.76 -7.99
N PHE A 18 -1.68 -11.37 -7.90
CA PHE A 18 -2.20 -10.18 -8.56
C PHE A 18 -1.50 -8.92 -8.05
N ASP A 19 -1.39 -8.75 -6.73
CA ASP A 19 -0.75 -7.57 -6.15
C ASP A 19 0.74 -7.51 -6.49
N VAL A 20 1.42 -8.68 -6.54
CA VAL A 20 2.82 -8.77 -6.94
C VAL A 20 3.01 -8.33 -8.38
N ASN A 21 2.17 -8.81 -9.30
CA ASN A 21 2.22 -8.42 -10.70
C ASN A 21 1.94 -6.92 -10.87
N MET A 22 0.89 -6.41 -10.21
CA MET A 22 0.54 -4.98 -10.26
C MET A 22 1.67 -4.08 -9.74
N ALA A 23 2.37 -4.50 -8.68
CA ALA A 23 3.51 -3.74 -8.18
C ALA A 23 4.65 -3.66 -9.21
N LEU A 24 5.00 -4.78 -9.86
CA LEU A 24 6.06 -4.81 -10.87
C LEU A 24 5.66 -4.04 -12.14
N ASP A 25 4.41 -4.19 -12.59
CA ASP A 25 3.87 -3.46 -13.74
C ASP A 25 3.79 -1.95 -13.48
N ALA A 26 3.60 -1.53 -12.22
CA ALA A 26 3.66 -0.13 -11.80
C ALA A 26 5.09 0.45 -11.77
N GLY A 27 6.13 -0.37 -12.01
CA GLY A 27 7.52 0.07 -12.12
C GLY A 27 8.35 -0.03 -10.83
N TYR A 28 7.90 -0.81 -9.84
CA TYR A 28 8.80 -1.21 -8.74
C TYR A 28 9.88 -2.16 -9.26
N ASP A 29 11.12 -1.98 -8.80
CA ASP A 29 12.22 -2.88 -9.17
C ASP A 29 12.12 -4.24 -8.44
N ALA A 30 11.48 -4.27 -7.26
CA ALA A 30 11.28 -5.48 -6.47
C ALA A 30 10.00 -5.41 -5.62
N ALA A 31 9.32 -6.56 -5.49
CA ALA A 31 8.16 -6.76 -4.62
C ALA A 31 8.47 -7.90 -3.64
N ILE A 32 8.57 -7.59 -2.35
CA ILE A 32 9.05 -8.50 -1.30
C ILE A 32 7.88 -8.89 -0.39
N PRO A 33 7.38 -10.14 -0.45
CA PRO A 33 6.23 -10.57 0.34
C PRO A 33 6.62 -11.02 1.75
N TYR A 34 5.82 -10.59 2.73
CA TYR A 34 5.79 -11.08 4.10
C TYR A 34 4.38 -11.59 4.36
N THR A 35 4.27 -12.83 4.85
CA THR A 35 2.99 -13.55 4.98
C THR A 35 2.71 -13.92 6.42
N ASN A 36 1.44 -14.01 6.79
CA ASN A 36 0.97 -14.21 8.17
C ASN A 36 1.46 -13.13 9.15
N VAL A 37 1.69 -11.91 8.65
CA VAL A 37 2.13 -10.79 9.48
C VAL A 37 1.01 -10.41 10.45
N THR A 38 1.34 -10.27 11.73
CA THR A 38 0.42 -9.78 12.76
C THR A 38 0.62 -8.29 13.02
N LEU A 39 -0.37 -7.67 13.68
CA LEU A 39 -0.36 -6.23 13.95
C LEU A 39 0.84 -5.79 14.81
N ASP A 40 1.24 -6.62 15.78
CA ASP A 40 2.35 -6.35 16.69
C ASP A 40 3.73 -6.41 16.01
N GLU A 41 3.85 -7.11 14.88
CA GLU A 41 5.10 -7.20 14.10
C GLU A 41 5.32 -5.98 13.19
N VAL A 42 4.26 -5.22 12.86
CA VAL A 42 4.31 -4.16 11.85
C VAL A 42 5.35 -3.10 12.16
N THR A 43 5.40 -2.60 13.39
CA THR A 43 6.33 -1.54 13.79
C THR A 43 7.78 -1.94 13.55
N ALA A 44 8.15 -3.16 13.93
CA ALA A 44 9.50 -3.67 13.78
C ALA A 44 9.89 -3.81 12.29
N LEU A 45 8.99 -4.40 11.48
CA LEU A 45 9.20 -4.56 10.04
C LEU A 45 9.33 -3.21 9.32
N VAL A 46 8.50 -2.23 9.68
CA VAL A 46 8.54 -0.88 9.10
C VAL A 46 9.85 -0.20 9.44
N GLN A 47 10.28 -0.24 10.70
CA GLN A 47 11.53 0.40 11.13
C GLN A 47 12.76 -0.26 10.50
N ASP A 48 12.76 -1.58 10.32
CA ASP A 48 13.85 -2.30 9.65
C ASP A 48 13.96 -1.90 8.16
N ALA A 49 12.82 -1.86 7.45
CA ALA A 49 12.77 -1.39 6.06
C ALA A 49 13.18 0.10 5.92
N MET A 50 12.87 0.91 6.93
CA MET A 50 13.09 2.35 6.97
C MET A 50 14.56 2.72 7.26
N PHE A 51 15.17 2.11 8.28
CA PHE A 51 16.54 2.43 8.71
C PHE A 51 17.64 1.69 7.95
N SER A 52 17.29 0.68 7.14
CA SER A 52 18.24 -0.04 6.30
C SER A 52 18.75 0.77 5.09
N ARG A 53 18.22 1.98 4.85
CA ARG A 53 18.58 2.83 3.70
C ARG A 53 18.84 4.27 4.12
N ALA A 54 19.71 4.97 3.37
CA ALA A 54 19.92 6.40 3.54
C ALA A 54 18.61 7.19 3.29
N PRO A 55 18.41 8.37 3.91
CA PRO A 55 17.16 9.14 3.78
C PRO A 55 16.74 9.41 2.32
N SER A 56 17.70 9.69 1.44
CA SER A 56 17.45 9.92 0.01
C SER A 56 16.96 8.67 -0.74
N ALA A 57 17.27 7.48 -0.23
CA ALA A 57 16.85 6.20 -0.78
C ALA A 57 15.58 5.64 -0.10
N ALA A 58 15.24 6.12 1.11
CA ALA A 58 14.02 5.72 1.83
C ALA A 58 12.75 6.10 1.04
N LEU A 59 12.77 7.21 0.31
CA LEU A 59 11.71 7.61 -0.64
C LEU A 59 11.47 6.59 -1.77
N ARG A 60 12.41 5.66 -2.00
CA ARG A 60 12.29 4.56 -2.96
C ARG A 60 11.93 3.24 -2.26
N THR A 61 11.44 3.30 -1.03
CA THR A 61 10.88 2.17 -0.30
C THR A 61 9.40 2.45 -0.05
N GLY A 62 8.55 1.52 -0.47
CA GLY A 62 7.13 1.50 -0.16
C GLY A 62 6.79 0.32 0.74
N ILE A 63 5.75 0.48 1.55
CA ILE A 63 5.13 -0.60 2.34
C ILE A 63 3.66 -0.69 1.95
N PHE A 64 3.27 -1.89 1.54
CA PHE A 64 1.90 -2.24 1.16
C PHE A 64 1.29 -3.19 2.18
N PHE A 65 0.13 -2.82 2.73
CA PHE A 65 -0.66 -3.67 3.62
C PHE A 65 -1.75 -4.41 2.84
N ALA A 66 -1.60 -5.72 2.76
CA ALA A 66 -2.50 -6.63 2.07
C ALA A 66 -3.26 -7.52 3.06
N GLY A 67 -4.35 -8.12 2.59
CA GLY A 67 -5.17 -9.02 3.40
C GLY A 67 -6.61 -9.05 2.94
N ARG A 68 -7.49 -9.55 3.82
CA ARG A 68 -8.94 -9.61 3.55
C ARG A 68 -9.74 -8.64 4.41
N ASP A 69 -9.21 -8.32 5.59
CA ASP A 69 -9.87 -7.47 6.57
C ASP A 69 -9.39 -6.03 6.38
N ALA A 70 -10.31 -5.17 5.96
CA ALA A 70 -10.03 -3.76 5.73
C ALA A 70 -9.72 -2.99 7.01
N VAL A 71 -10.38 -3.34 8.12
CA VAL A 71 -10.15 -2.67 9.41
C VAL A 71 -8.76 -3.02 9.91
N LEU A 72 -8.41 -4.31 9.89
CA LEU A 72 -7.08 -4.74 10.32
C LEU A 72 -5.96 -4.12 9.46
N ALA A 73 -6.16 -4.02 8.13
CA ALA A 73 -5.17 -3.37 7.26
C ALA A 73 -4.99 -1.88 7.59
N LEU A 74 -6.07 -1.18 7.96
CA LEU A 74 -6.00 0.20 8.42
C LEU A 74 -5.30 0.32 9.79
N ASP A 75 -5.58 -0.60 10.72
CA ASP A 75 -4.89 -0.66 12.02
C ASP A 75 -3.37 -0.88 11.84
N MET A 76 -2.99 -1.78 10.93
CA MET A 76 -1.58 -2.00 10.56
C MET A 76 -0.95 -0.74 9.95
N MET A 77 -1.65 -0.08 9.03
CA MET A 77 -1.17 1.15 8.41
C MET A 77 -1.01 2.28 9.45
N ASP A 78 -1.90 2.38 10.44
CA ASP A 78 -1.79 3.37 11.50
C ASP A 78 -0.67 3.06 12.50
N ALA A 79 -0.41 1.77 12.79
CA ALA A 79 0.78 1.36 13.54
C ALA A 79 2.06 1.74 12.78
N ALA A 80 2.11 1.49 11.48
CA ALA A 80 3.24 1.85 10.62
C ALA A 80 3.47 3.37 10.55
N LYS A 81 2.42 4.17 10.43
CA LYS A 81 2.53 5.64 10.45
C LYS A 81 3.15 6.15 11.75
N LYS A 82 2.78 5.57 12.90
CA LYS A 82 3.35 5.92 14.20
C LYS A 82 4.82 5.52 14.32
N ALA A 83 5.26 4.54 13.53
CA ALA A 83 6.65 4.08 13.50
C ALA A 83 7.57 4.95 12.64
N LEU A 84 7.01 5.81 11.77
CA LEU A 84 7.79 6.69 10.89
C LEU A 84 8.57 7.74 11.69
N LEU A 85 9.82 7.99 11.30
CA LEU A 85 10.68 8.96 11.96
C LEU A 85 11.49 9.77 10.93
N LYS A 86 11.36 11.09 10.97
CA LYS A 86 12.17 11.98 10.14
C LYS A 86 13.65 11.91 10.51
N PRO A 87 14.58 11.97 9.52
CA PRO A 87 14.35 12.18 8.09
C PRO A 87 14.12 10.88 7.26
N PHE A 88 13.98 9.72 7.89
CA PHE A 88 13.89 8.42 7.24
C PHE A 88 12.42 8.04 7.03
N GLU A 89 11.69 8.71 6.14
CA GLU A 89 10.28 8.35 5.89
C GLU A 89 10.14 7.41 4.67
N VAL A 90 9.20 6.48 4.73
CA VAL A 90 8.83 5.56 3.64
C VAL A 90 7.36 5.74 3.28
N SER A 91 6.99 5.41 2.04
CA SER A 91 5.59 5.50 1.60
C SER A 91 4.78 4.31 2.11
N LEU A 92 3.55 4.56 2.60
CA LEU A 92 2.66 3.55 3.14
C LEU A 92 1.33 3.56 2.37
N PHE A 93 0.79 2.39 2.01
CA PHE A 93 -0.58 2.26 1.52
C PHE A 93 -1.17 0.88 1.84
N ALA A 94 -2.50 0.77 1.80
CA ALA A 94 -3.24 -0.47 2.04
C ALA A 94 -4.25 -0.68 0.91
N ASP A 95 -4.51 -1.93 0.54
CA ASP A 95 -5.57 -2.30 -0.42
C ASP A 95 -5.99 -3.77 -0.24
N PRO A 96 -6.66 -4.11 0.88
CA PRO A 96 -7.04 -5.48 1.16
C PRO A 96 -8.04 -5.98 0.12
N TYR A 97 -7.68 -7.06 -0.58
CA TYR A 97 -8.40 -7.62 -1.72
C TYR A 97 -8.87 -6.63 -2.79
N GLY A 98 -8.12 -5.55 -3.01
CA GLY A 98 -8.51 -4.56 -4.01
C GLY A 98 -9.72 -3.73 -3.59
N SER A 99 -10.11 -3.73 -2.31
CA SER A 99 -11.32 -3.04 -1.86
C SER A 99 -11.25 -1.52 -2.08
N PHE A 100 -10.08 -0.90 -1.88
CA PHE A 100 -9.92 0.55 -2.01
C PHE A 100 -9.77 0.94 -3.47
N THR A 101 -9.03 0.16 -4.27
CA THR A 101 -8.95 0.37 -5.73
C THR A 101 -10.29 0.15 -6.41
N THR A 102 -11.08 -0.84 -5.96
CA THR A 102 -12.45 -1.07 -6.44
C THR A 102 -13.36 0.10 -6.08
N ALA A 103 -13.28 0.63 -4.86
CA ALA A 103 -14.05 1.80 -4.46
C ALA A 103 -13.69 3.02 -5.33
N GLY A 104 -12.40 3.25 -5.59
CA GLY A 104 -11.93 4.30 -6.50
C GLY A 104 -12.46 4.13 -7.92
N ALA A 105 -12.40 2.92 -8.47
CA ALA A 105 -12.94 2.61 -9.79
C ALA A 105 -14.45 2.83 -9.86
N MET A 106 -15.19 2.50 -8.81
CA MET A 106 -16.62 2.76 -8.71
C MET A 106 -16.93 4.25 -8.75
N VAL A 107 -16.18 5.08 -8.00
CA VAL A 107 -16.32 6.54 -8.03
C VAL A 107 -16.06 7.09 -9.43
N ALA A 108 -15.00 6.62 -10.10
CA ALA A 108 -14.69 7.02 -11.47
C ALA A 108 -15.80 6.64 -12.47
N CYS A 109 -16.38 5.44 -12.34
CA CYS A 109 -17.54 5.01 -13.13
C CYS A 109 -18.76 5.91 -12.89
N VAL A 110 -19.05 6.28 -11.64
CA VAL A 110 -20.14 7.21 -11.30
C VAL A 110 -19.89 8.56 -11.95
N GLU A 111 -18.70 9.13 -11.80
CA GLU A 111 -18.34 10.41 -12.40
C GLU A 111 -18.52 10.39 -13.92
N LYS A 112 -18.05 9.34 -14.60
CA LYS A 112 -18.25 9.15 -16.03
C LYS A 112 -19.73 9.17 -16.40
N ILE A 113 -20.58 8.40 -15.71
CA ILE A 113 -22.01 8.34 -15.99
C ILE A 113 -22.70 9.69 -15.72
N LEU A 114 -22.28 10.43 -14.70
CA LEU A 114 -22.81 11.76 -14.40
C LEU A 114 -22.53 12.76 -15.52
N ARG A 115 -21.29 12.75 -16.04
CA ARG A 115 -20.90 13.59 -17.18
C ARG A 115 -21.72 13.22 -18.42
N GLU A 116 -21.78 11.93 -18.76
CA GLU A 116 -22.45 11.43 -19.97
C GLU A 116 -23.97 11.60 -19.95
N LYS A 117 -24.63 11.29 -18.84
CA LYS A 117 -26.11 11.21 -18.78
C LYS A 117 -26.79 12.40 -18.14
N LYS A 118 -26.06 13.19 -17.36
CA LYS A 118 -26.63 14.27 -16.54
C LYS A 118 -25.93 15.61 -16.73
N GLN A 119 -24.91 15.68 -17.61
CA GLN A 119 -24.12 16.89 -17.87
C GLN A 119 -23.66 17.59 -16.58
N ARG A 120 -23.31 16.78 -15.57
CA ARG A 120 -22.87 17.26 -14.27
C ARG A 120 -21.65 16.49 -13.80
N GLU A 121 -20.86 17.14 -12.97
CA GLU A 121 -19.71 16.53 -12.31
C GLU A 121 -20.11 15.95 -10.95
N LEU A 122 -19.31 15.00 -10.46
CA LEU A 122 -19.43 14.52 -9.09
C LEU A 122 -18.91 15.63 -8.15
N LYS A 123 -19.75 16.12 -7.24
CA LYS A 123 -19.35 17.04 -6.16
C LYS A 123 -19.26 16.23 -4.87
N GLY A 124 -18.08 16.25 -4.25
CA GLY A 124 -17.81 15.61 -2.95
C GLY A 124 -18.51 16.29 -1.79
#